data_AF-A0A661JSR5-F1
#
_entry.id   AF-A0A661JSR5-F1
#
_cell.length_a   1.000
_cell.length_b   1.000
_cell.length_c   1.000
_cell.angle_alpha   90.00
_cell.angle_beta   90.00
_cell.angle_gamma   90.00
#
_symmetry.space_group_name_H-M   'P 1'
#
loop_
_entity.id
_entity.type
_entity.pdbx_description
1 polymer ?
#
loop_
_entity_poly.entity_id
_entity_poly.type
_entity_poly.pdbx_seq_one_letter_code
_entity_poly.pdbx_strand_id
1 'polypeptide(L)'
;MGRKGGEDEGFEKAIFEALRAFRGGPERLADALARGVTKVKPNKGNGYSFIKAPRYNGLPHEVGPLARMWITNPVLSKEANKFLGVPMDKEVRMRDLGEKAFSIMGRHVARAEECYLVAKALEKWLSELKPGEPVNVPAEVPKTGEGYGLSEAPRGSVGHWIRIKDGVIDHYQIIAPTTWNASPRDSKGQRGPIEEALIGVPVPDPGAPINILRLVRAFDP
;
A
#
# COMPACT_ATOMS: atom_id res chain seq x y z
N MET A 1 31.73 32.04 -14.93
CA MET A 1 30.36 32.02 -15.49
C MET A 1 29.51 31.12 -14.61
N GLY A 2 28.73 31.71 -13.71
CA GLY A 2 27.99 30.98 -12.67
C GLY A 2 26.74 30.29 -13.23
N ARG A 3 26.56 29.00 -12.91
CA ARG A 3 25.28 28.32 -13.08
C ARG A 3 24.41 28.60 -11.87
N LYS A 4 23.29 29.27 -12.12
CA LYS A 4 22.22 29.54 -11.16
C LYS A 4 21.73 28.21 -10.58
N GLY A 5 21.85 28.06 -9.26
CA GLY A 5 20.98 27.17 -8.49
C GLY A 5 19.55 27.71 -8.55
N GLY A 6 18.59 26.86 -8.86
CA GLY A 6 17.20 27.25 -9.02
C GLY A 6 16.27 26.05 -8.88
N GLU A 7 15.53 26.02 -7.77
CA GLU A 7 14.24 25.35 -7.53
C GLU A 7 14.12 23.81 -7.63
N ASP A 8 14.95 23.12 -8.42
CA ASP A 8 14.85 21.66 -8.65
C ASP A 8 15.39 20.80 -7.46
N GLU A 9 16.26 21.35 -6.62
CA GLU A 9 16.72 20.64 -5.41
C GLU A 9 15.63 20.52 -4.34
N GLY A 10 14.65 21.43 -4.29
CA GLY A 10 13.61 21.44 -3.25
C GLY A 10 12.57 20.33 -3.41
N PHE A 11 12.27 19.90 -4.64
CA PHE A 11 11.24 18.91 -4.94
C PHE A 11 11.69 17.49 -4.62
N GLU A 12 12.89 17.11 -5.08
CA GLU A 12 13.48 15.82 -4.73
C GLU A 12 13.80 15.79 -3.25
N LYS A 13 14.33 16.87 -2.67
CA LYS A 13 14.64 16.96 -1.25
C LYS A 13 13.40 16.89 -0.36
N ALA A 14 12.25 17.47 -0.71
CA ALA A 14 11.02 17.35 0.10
C ALA A 14 10.42 15.93 0.09
N ILE A 15 10.46 15.23 -1.05
CA ILE A 15 10.03 13.83 -1.14
C ILE A 15 11.04 12.91 -0.45
N PHE A 16 12.34 13.15 -0.64
CA PHE A 16 13.40 12.43 0.04
C PHE A 16 13.47 12.72 1.54
N GLU A 17 13.14 13.92 2.00
CA GLU A 17 13.06 14.28 3.42
C GLU A 17 11.80 13.68 4.03
N ALA A 18 10.67 13.66 3.32
CA ALA A 18 9.48 12.91 3.73
C ALA A 18 9.74 11.41 3.92
N LEU A 19 10.62 10.84 3.09
CA LEU A 19 10.98 9.43 3.14
C LEU A 19 12.21 9.15 4.03
N ARG A 20 13.10 10.13 4.29
CA ARG A 20 14.18 10.07 5.32
C ARG A 20 13.61 10.23 6.73
N ALA A 21 12.53 10.97 6.89
CA ALA A 21 11.89 11.23 8.18
C ALA A 21 11.20 9.99 8.79
N PHE A 22 11.08 8.89 8.03
CA PHE A 22 10.58 7.58 8.50
C PHE A 22 11.40 6.98 9.65
N ARG A 23 12.63 7.43 9.89
CA ARG A 23 13.42 7.04 11.08
C ARG A 23 12.82 7.53 12.41
N GLY A 24 11.76 8.36 12.42
CA GLY A 24 11.16 8.91 13.63
C GLY A 24 9.69 8.55 13.88
N GLY A 25 9.15 7.50 13.25
CA GLY A 25 7.79 7.02 13.51
C GLY A 25 6.69 7.71 12.70
N PRO A 26 5.41 7.34 12.91
CA PRO A 26 4.26 7.76 12.10
C PRO A 26 3.97 9.26 12.13
N GLU A 27 4.33 9.99 13.20
CA GLU A 27 4.10 11.44 13.30
C GLU A 27 4.93 12.25 12.28
N ARG A 28 6.20 11.88 12.08
CA ARG A 28 7.05 12.55 11.07
C ARG A 28 6.64 12.26 9.64
N LEU A 29 6.04 11.08 9.39
CA LEU A 29 5.43 10.77 8.10
C LEU A 29 4.24 11.70 7.82
N ALA A 30 3.43 11.96 8.85
CA ALA A 30 2.27 12.84 8.73
C ALA A 30 2.68 14.27 8.36
N ASP A 31 3.66 14.84 9.06
CA ASP A 31 4.18 16.18 8.78
C ASP A 31 4.72 16.31 7.35
N ALA A 32 5.44 15.30 6.89
CA ALA A 32 6.09 15.39 5.59
C ALA A 32 5.13 15.18 4.42
N LEU A 33 4.10 14.35 4.58
CA LEU A 33 3.04 14.19 3.59
C LEU A 33 2.04 15.34 3.61
N ALA A 34 1.77 15.95 4.77
CA ALA A 34 1.08 17.24 4.88
C ALA A 34 1.82 18.39 4.15
N ARG A 35 3.08 18.15 3.73
CA ARG A 35 3.88 19.08 2.92
C ARG A 35 4.23 18.52 1.53
N GLY A 36 3.80 17.30 1.20
CA GLY A 36 4.17 16.62 -0.03
C GLY A 36 3.57 17.28 -1.26
N VAL A 37 4.35 17.51 -2.31
CA VAL A 37 3.90 18.25 -3.51
C VAL A 37 3.47 17.30 -4.63
N THR A 38 2.42 17.65 -5.36
CA THR A 38 2.04 16.98 -6.63
C THR A 38 2.08 18.01 -7.75
N LYS A 39 3.20 18.08 -8.49
CA LYS A 39 3.33 18.85 -9.73
C LYS A 39 3.47 17.88 -10.90
N VAL A 40 2.52 17.92 -11.83
CA VAL A 40 2.51 17.01 -12.98
C VAL A 40 3.57 17.46 -14.00
N LYS A 41 4.49 16.57 -14.36
CA LYS A 41 5.49 16.78 -15.40
C LYS A 41 5.48 15.59 -16.37
N PRO A 42 4.62 15.59 -17.40
CA PRO A 42 4.43 14.42 -18.27
C PRO A 42 5.70 13.99 -19.00
N ASN A 43 6.53 14.96 -19.40
CA ASN A 43 7.78 14.72 -20.14
C ASN A 43 9.01 14.78 -19.23
N LYS A 44 8.92 14.24 -18.00
CA LYS A 44 10.08 14.13 -17.11
C LYS A 44 11.09 13.17 -17.78
N GLY A 45 12.28 13.65 -18.13
CA GLY A 45 13.25 12.93 -18.98
C GLY A 45 13.41 11.43 -18.66
N ASN A 46 13.78 11.08 -17.42
CA ASN A 46 13.92 9.68 -16.98
C ASN A 46 12.68 9.12 -16.27
N GLY A 47 11.55 9.83 -16.33
CA GLY A 47 10.29 9.40 -15.75
C GLY A 47 9.54 8.47 -16.70
N TYR A 48 9.03 7.36 -16.18
CA TYR A 48 8.26 6.37 -16.95
C TYR A 48 6.92 6.00 -16.27
N SER A 49 6.56 6.70 -15.20
CA SER A 49 5.32 6.47 -14.45
C SER A 49 4.83 7.77 -13.81
N PHE A 50 3.51 7.91 -13.71
CA PHE A 50 2.86 8.95 -12.90
C PHE A 50 2.71 8.55 -11.43
N ILE A 51 2.95 7.27 -11.11
CA ILE A 51 2.89 6.75 -9.75
C ILE A 51 4.11 7.23 -8.96
N LYS A 52 3.90 7.72 -7.74
CA LYS A 52 4.99 8.11 -6.82
C LYS A 52 5.75 6.86 -6.32
N ALA A 53 6.94 7.05 -5.77
CA ALA A 53 7.77 5.96 -5.23
C ALA A 53 7.78 5.94 -3.68
N PRO A 54 6.71 5.49 -3.00
CA PRO A 54 6.67 5.46 -1.54
C PRO A 54 7.67 4.44 -0.99
N ARG A 55 8.32 4.79 0.13
CA ARG A 55 9.31 3.95 0.81
C ARG A 55 9.08 4.04 2.31
N TYR A 56 9.10 2.90 3.00
CA TYR A 56 9.09 2.85 4.47
C TYR A 56 10.51 2.55 4.93
N ASN A 57 11.08 3.39 5.80
CA ASN A 57 12.49 3.33 6.19
C ASN A 57 13.48 3.24 5.00
N GLY A 58 13.13 3.90 3.88
CA GLY A 58 13.95 3.90 2.67
C GLY A 58 13.90 2.61 1.84
N LEU A 59 13.01 1.67 2.15
CA LEU A 59 12.85 0.40 1.43
C LEU A 59 11.48 0.30 0.73
N PRO A 60 11.39 -0.36 -0.43
CA PRO A 60 10.11 -0.70 -1.05
C PRO A 60 9.36 -1.74 -0.18
N HIS A 61 8.04 -1.64 -0.13
CA HIS A 61 7.20 -2.54 0.67
C HIS A 61 6.00 -2.99 -0.16
N GLU A 62 5.74 -4.29 -0.16
CA GLU A 62 4.47 -4.85 -0.62
C GLU A 62 3.40 -4.60 0.45
N VAL A 63 2.21 -4.19 0.01
CA VAL A 63 1.01 -4.07 0.84
C VAL A 63 -0.11 -4.93 0.24
N GLY A 64 -1.11 -5.24 1.05
CA GLY A 64 -2.27 -6.02 0.61
C GLY A 64 -2.52 -7.26 1.46
N PRO A 65 -3.39 -8.15 1.00
CA PRO A 65 -3.81 -9.31 1.77
C PRO A 65 -2.64 -10.18 2.22
N LEU A 66 -1.64 -10.43 1.35
CA LEU A 66 -0.47 -11.22 1.73
C LEU A 66 0.31 -10.57 2.88
N ALA A 67 0.57 -9.26 2.81
CA ALA A 67 1.26 -8.54 3.86
C ALA A 67 0.49 -8.60 5.18
N ARG A 68 -0.82 -8.35 5.16
CA ARG A 68 -1.68 -8.41 6.36
C ARG A 68 -1.73 -9.83 6.94
N MET A 69 -2.00 -10.84 6.13
CA MET A 69 -2.02 -12.24 6.56
C MET A 69 -0.67 -12.71 7.10
N TRP A 70 0.45 -12.21 6.55
CA TRP A 70 1.78 -12.49 7.09
C TRP A 70 2.03 -11.81 8.44
N ILE A 71 1.56 -10.57 8.62
CA ILE A 71 1.73 -9.79 9.84
C ILE A 71 0.84 -10.34 10.97
N THR A 72 -0.47 -10.46 10.72
CA THR A 72 -1.46 -10.92 11.72
C THR A 72 -1.42 -12.43 11.93
N ASN A 73 -0.97 -13.18 10.93
CA ASN A 73 -0.73 -14.61 10.94
C ASN A 73 -1.85 -15.44 11.60
N PRO A 74 -3.12 -15.26 11.21
CA PRO A 74 -4.22 -16.04 11.76
C PRO A 74 -4.11 -17.51 11.33
N VAL A 75 -4.83 -18.39 12.03
CA VAL A 75 -5.07 -19.75 11.53
C VAL A 75 -5.91 -19.65 10.27
N LEU A 76 -5.46 -20.31 9.20
CA LEU A 76 -6.16 -20.38 7.93
C LEU A 76 -7.44 -21.22 8.06
N SER A 77 -8.44 -20.86 7.28
CA SER A 77 -9.69 -21.61 7.17
C SER A 77 -9.46 -23.05 6.69
N LYS A 78 -10.43 -23.92 6.95
CA LYS A 78 -10.42 -25.30 6.46
C LYS A 78 -10.49 -25.34 4.93
N GLU A 79 -11.14 -24.36 4.34
CA GLU A 79 -11.25 -24.14 2.90
C GLU A 79 -9.87 -23.80 2.30
N ALA A 80 -9.10 -22.93 2.96
CA ALA A 80 -7.72 -22.67 2.57
C ALA A 80 -6.84 -23.91 2.72
N ASN A 81 -6.97 -24.69 3.81
CA ASN A 81 -6.25 -25.96 3.96
C ASN A 81 -6.57 -26.94 2.84
N LYS A 82 -7.86 -27.11 2.52
CA LYS A 82 -8.32 -27.97 1.42
C LYS A 82 -7.70 -27.54 0.08
N PHE A 83 -7.67 -26.24 -0.21
CA PHE A 83 -7.06 -25.71 -1.42
C PHE A 83 -5.54 -25.93 -1.47
N LEU A 84 -4.86 -25.79 -0.33
CA LEU A 84 -3.42 -26.00 -0.19
C LEU A 84 -3.00 -27.48 -0.13
N GLY A 85 -3.96 -28.42 -0.12
CA GLY A 85 -3.68 -29.85 0.03
C GLY A 85 -3.20 -30.24 1.43
N VAL A 86 -3.57 -29.46 2.44
CA VAL A 86 -3.26 -29.69 3.86
C VAL A 86 -4.45 -30.40 4.53
N PRO A 87 -4.22 -31.33 5.48
CA PRO A 87 -5.30 -31.91 6.29
C PRO A 87 -6.19 -30.84 6.94
N MET A 88 -7.52 -30.99 6.85
CA MET A 88 -8.48 -29.97 7.29
C MET A 88 -8.55 -29.81 8.81
N ASP A 89 -8.05 -30.77 9.57
CA ASP A 89 -7.95 -30.78 11.03
C ASP A 89 -6.66 -30.11 11.53
N LYS A 90 -5.70 -29.84 10.64
CA LYS A 90 -4.44 -29.21 11.00
C LYS A 90 -4.57 -27.70 11.04
N GLU A 91 -4.13 -27.07 12.13
CA GLU A 91 -3.94 -25.63 12.15
C GLU A 91 -2.69 -25.27 11.32
N VAL A 92 -2.89 -24.45 10.29
CA VAL A 92 -1.84 -23.89 9.46
C VAL A 92 -2.04 -22.38 9.37
N ARG A 93 -0.95 -21.64 9.37
CA ARG A 93 -0.91 -20.18 9.26
C ARG A 93 -0.12 -19.79 8.01
N MET A 94 -0.24 -18.54 7.60
CA MET A 94 0.47 -18.04 6.41
C MET A 94 2.00 -18.22 6.53
N ARG A 95 2.57 -18.01 7.72
CA ARG A 95 4.02 -18.19 7.97
C ARG A 95 4.49 -19.65 7.89
N ASP A 96 3.61 -20.62 8.13
CA ASP A 96 3.96 -22.05 8.05
C ASP A 96 4.20 -22.50 6.60
N LEU A 97 3.77 -21.71 5.62
CA LEU A 97 4.06 -21.94 4.20
C LEU A 97 5.50 -21.56 3.83
N GLY A 98 6.20 -20.80 4.69
CA GLY A 98 7.54 -20.27 4.43
C GLY A 98 7.60 -19.50 3.12
N GLU A 99 8.64 -19.75 2.33
CA GLU A 99 8.86 -19.10 1.02
C GLU A 99 7.69 -19.28 0.03
N LYS A 100 6.89 -20.35 0.17
CA LYS A 100 5.73 -20.58 -0.71
C LYS A 100 4.66 -19.49 -0.56
N ALA A 101 4.61 -18.79 0.57
CA ALA A 101 3.72 -17.66 0.78
C ALA A 101 4.06 -16.47 -0.15
N PHE A 102 5.34 -16.28 -0.49
CA PHE A 102 5.81 -15.17 -1.33
C PHE A 102 5.70 -15.50 -2.82
N SER A 103 4.50 -15.89 -3.25
CA SER A 103 4.22 -16.34 -4.61
C SER A 103 2.92 -15.74 -5.16
N ILE A 104 2.67 -15.94 -6.45
CA ILE A 104 1.35 -15.65 -7.06
C ILE A 104 0.25 -16.36 -6.28
N MET A 105 0.47 -17.63 -5.94
CA MET A 105 -0.52 -18.43 -5.23
C MET A 105 -0.72 -17.95 -3.80
N GLY A 106 0.36 -17.62 -3.08
CA GLY A 106 0.26 -17.10 -1.72
C GLY A 106 -0.55 -15.79 -1.65
N ARG A 107 -0.41 -14.89 -2.64
CA ARG A 107 -1.26 -13.69 -2.75
C ARG A 107 -2.73 -14.00 -2.99
N HIS A 108 -3.03 -15.01 -3.82
CA HIS A 108 -4.42 -15.44 -4.05
C HIS A 108 -5.04 -16.10 -2.81
N VAL A 109 -4.31 -16.99 -2.15
CA VAL A 109 -4.76 -17.63 -0.90
C VAL A 109 -4.98 -16.57 0.18
N ALA A 110 -4.05 -15.63 0.35
CA ALA A 110 -4.21 -14.55 1.32
C ALA A 110 -5.44 -13.69 1.04
N ARG A 111 -5.71 -13.34 -0.23
CA ARG A 111 -6.89 -12.56 -0.62
C ARG A 111 -8.20 -13.31 -0.34
N ALA A 112 -8.25 -14.60 -0.68
CA ALA A 112 -9.43 -15.42 -0.42
C ALA A 112 -9.68 -15.60 1.07
N GLU A 113 -8.62 -15.88 1.84
CA GLU A 113 -8.71 -16.05 3.29
C GLU A 113 -9.13 -14.76 3.99
N GLU A 114 -8.56 -13.62 3.60
CA GLU A 114 -8.95 -12.34 4.19
C GLU A 114 -10.41 -12.00 3.88
N CYS A 115 -10.89 -12.28 2.66
CA CYS A 115 -12.30 -12.14 2.32
C CYS A 115 -13.19 -12.99 3.26
N TYR A 116 -12.80 -14.25 3.50
CA TYR A 116 -13.50 -15.12 4.44
C TYR A 116 -13.51 -14.56 5.87
N LEU A 117 -12.37 -14.06 6.36
CA LEU A 117 -12.27 -13.47 7.70
C LEU A 117 -13.14 -12.21 7.84
N VAL A 118 -13.16 -11.35 6.82
CA VAL A 118 -14.04 -10.17 6.77
C VAL A 118 -15.50 -10.59 6.76
N ALA A 119 -15.88 -11.61 6.00
CA ALA A 119 -17.25 -12.13 5.97
C ALA A 119 -17.70 -12.60 7.37
N LYS A 120 -16.84 -13.29 8.11
CA LYS A 120 -17.13 -13.65 9.51
C LYS A 120 -17.21 -12.45 10.45
N ALA A 121 -16.35 -11.47 10.26
CA ALA A 121 -16.36 -10.24 11.06
C ALA A 121 -17.66 -9.44 10.84
N LEU A 122 -18.21 -9.45 9.62
CA LEU A 122 -19.48 -8.79 9.30
C LEU A 122 -20.64 -9.30 10.17
N GLU A 123 -20.74 -10.61 10.41
CA GLU A 123 -21.78 -11.17 11.29
C GLU A 123 -21.70 -10.58 12.70
N LYS A 124 -20.48 -10.49 13.25
CA LYS A 124 -20.23 -9.87 14.55
C LYS A 124 -20.58 -8.38 14.52
N TRP A 125 -20.08 -7.62 13.55
CA TRP A 125 -20.32 -6.18 13.47
C TRP A 125 -21.81 -5.84 13.30
N LEU A 126 -22.56 -6.65 12.55
CA LEU A 126 -24.01 -6.52 12.44
C LEU A 126 -24.72 -6.73 13.77
N SER A 127 -24.25 -7.69 14.59
CA SER A 127 -24.82 -7.93 15.93
C SER A 127 -24.52 -6.80 16.93
N GLU A 128 -23.44 -6.05 16.72
CA GLU A 128 -23.03 -4.92 17.57
C GLU A 128 -23.71 -3.60 17.18
N LEU A 129 -24.30 -3.54 15.97
CA LEU A 129 -24.98 -2.36 15.48
C LEU A 129 -26.25 -2.08 16.30
N LYS A 130 -26.40 -0.83 16.73
CA LYS A 130 -27.59 -0.34 17.42
C LYS A 130 -28.37 0.59 16.49
N PRO A 131 -29.48 0.14 15.88
CA PRO A 131 -30.27 0.97 14.98
C PRO A 131 -30.76 2.24 15.67
N GLY A 132 -30.62 3.39 15.01
CA GLY A 132 -31.06 4.69 15.53
C GLY A 132 -30.05 5.43 16.40
N GLU A 133 -28.94 4.80 16.80
CA GLU A 133 -27.84 5.48 17.49
C GLU A 133 -27.00 6.34 16.52
N PRO A 134 -26.29 7.38 17.02
CA PRO A 134 -25.40 8.18 16.19
C PRO A 134 -24.30 7.36 15.49
N VAL A 135 -24.09 7.60 14.19
CA VAL A 135 -23.09 6.88 13.35
C VAL A 135 -21.74 7.58 13.31
N ASN A 136 -21.65 8.81 13.81
CA ASN A 136 -20.43 9.59 13.89
C ASN A 136 -20.50 10.55 15.09
N VAL A 137 -19.33 11.02 15.53
CA VAL A 137 -19.25 12.16 16.44
C VAL A 137 -19.31 13.44 15.58
N PRO A 138 -20.26 14.35 15.79
CA PRO A 138 -20.25 15.65 15.13
C PRO A 138 -18.96 16.40 15.48
N ALA A 139 -18.31 16.95 14.47
CA ALA A 139 -17.11 17.75 14.64
C ALA A 139 -17.20 18.99 13.75
N GLU A 140 -16.83 20.14 14.30
CA GLU A 140 -16.69 21.37 13.52
C GLU A 140 -15.39 21.33 12.72
N VAL A 141 -15.43 21.86 11.49
CA VAL A 141 -14.21 22.01 10.69
C VAL A 141 -13.36 23.13 11.32
N PRO A 142 -12.13 22.84 11.78
CA PRO A 142 -11.31 23.86 12.41
C PRO A 142 -10.89 24.92 11.39
N LYS A 143 -10.68 26.16 11.83
CA LYS A 143 -10.09 27.20 10.95
C LYS A 143 -8.72 26.80 10.43
N THR A 144 -7.91 26.18 11.27
CA THR A 144 -6.58 25.67 10.90
C THR A 144 -6.34 24.33 11.60
N GLY A 145 -5.76 23.35 10.89
CA GLY A 145 -5.41 22.07 11.49
C GLY A 145 -4.72 21.14 10.51
N GLU A 146 -4.02 20.14 11.03
CA GLU A 146 -3.44 19.03 10.26
C GLU A 146 -4.01 17.72 10.78
N GLY A 147 -4.18 16.74 9.88
CA GLY A 147 -4.73 15.45 10.24
C GLY A 147 -4.35 14.36 9.24
N TYR A 148 -4.52 13.12 9.66
CA TYR A 148 -4.31 11.97 8.80
C TYR A 148 -5.33 10.87 9.10
N GLY A 149 -5.66 10.09 8.07
CA GLY A 149 -6.51 8.91 8.16
C GLY A 149 -5.80 7.73 7.52
N LEU A 150 -5.59 6.67 8.30
CA LEU A 150 -4.95 5.43 7.84
C LEU A 150 -5.98 4.30 7.88
N SER A 151 -5.95 3.45 6.87
CA SER A 151 -6.81 2.27 6.81
C SER A 151 -6.17 1.16 5.98
N GLU A 152 -6.80 -0.01 5.98
CA GLU A 152 -6.43 -1.14 5.15
C GLU A 152 -7.53 -1.34 4.11
N ALA A 153 -7.31 -0.83 2.91
CA ALA A 153 -8.16 -1.09 1.75
C ALA A 153 -7.91 -2.52 1.23
N PRO A 154 -8.79 -3.07 0.35
CA PRO A 154 -8.64 -4.43 -0.17
C PRO A 154 -7.24 -4.71 -0.74
N ARG A 155 -6.65 -3.73 -1.42
CA ARG A 155 -5.32 -3.82 -2.05
C ARG A 155 -4.14 -3.55 -1.11
N GLY A 156 -4.37 -3.10 0.12
CA GLY A 156 -3.30 -2.77 1.08
C GLY A 156 -3.52 -1.50 1.87
N SER A 157 -2.45 -1.06 2.52
CA SER A 157 -2.42 0.15 3.33
C SER A 157 -2.70 1.39 2.50
N VAL A 158 -3.63 2.21 2.99
CA VAL A 158 -3.96 3.52 2.42
C VAL A 158 -3.81 4.59 3.48
N GLY A 159 -3.30 5.75 3.08
CA GLY A 159 -3.21 6.91 3.94
C GLY A 159 -3.66 8.17 3.23
N HIS A 160 -4.38 9.01 3.98
CA HIS A 160 -4.82 10.35 3.60
C HIS A 160 -4.22 11.33 4.60
N TRP A 161 -3.66 12.43 4.10
CA TRP A 161 -3.08 13.51 4.90
C TRP A 161 -3.69 14.83 4.45
N ILE A 162 -4.20 15.61 5.40
CA ILE A 162 -4.92 16.85 5.15
C ILE A 162 -4.31 17.98 5.99
N ARG A 163 -4.22 19.17 5.38
CA ARG A 163 -4.04 20.43 6.08
C ARG A 163 -5.22 21.34 5.75
N ILE A 164 -5.78 21.96 6.78
CA ILE A 164 -6.88 22.90 6.71
C ILE A 164 -6.33 24.29 7.05
N LYS A 165 -6.71 25.30 6.26
CA LYS A 165 -6.43 26.71 6.51
C LYS A 165 -7.66 27.54 6.13
N ASP A 166 -8.00 28.51 6.96
CA ASP A 166 -9.19 29.35 6.82
C ASP A 166 -10.49 28.53 6.62
N GLY A 167 -10.57 27.36 7.27
CA GLY A 167 -11.72 26.45 7.22
C GLY A 167 -11.84 25.64 5.92
N VAL A 168 -10.87 25.72 5.01
CA VAL A 168 -10.85 24.97 3.75
C VAL A 168 -9.62 24.07 3.64
N ILE A 169 -9.66 23.09 2.74
CA ILE A 169 -8.51 22.24 2.43
C ILE A 169 -7.42 23.09 1.77
N ASP A 170 -6.33 23.32 2.48
CA ASP A 170 -5.12 23.97 1.98
C ASP A 170 -4.19 22.96 1.31
N HIS A 171 -4.17 21.72 1.82
CA HIS A 171 -3.34 20.65 1.31
C HIS A 171 -3.99 19.29 1.49
N TYR A 172 -3.82 18.41 0.50
CA TYR A 172 -4.28 17.02 0.59
C TYR A 172 -3.33 16.08 -0.16
N GLN A 173 -2.91 15.01 0.50
CA GLN A 173 -2.09 13.96 -0.10
C GLN A 173 -2.65 12.58 0.21
N ILE A 174 -2.53 11.70 -0.77
CA ILE A 174 -2.97 10.31 -0.68
C ILE A 174 -1.80 9.43 -1.05
N ILE A 175 -1.59 8.37 -0.28
CA ILE A 175 -0.82 7.22 -0.71
C ILE A 175 -1.79 6.03 -0.74
N ALA A 176 -2.25 5.71 -1.94
CA ALA A 176 -3.13 4.57 -2.18
C ALA A 176 -2.32 3.26 -2.20
N PRO A 177 -2.94 2.09 -1.99
CA PRO A 177 -2.23 0.81 -1.92
C PRO A 177 -1.45 0.48 -3.20
N THR A 178 -2.07 0.67 -4.37
CA THR A 178 -1.41 0.46 -5.67
C THR A 178 -0.20 1.39 -5.85
N THR A 179 -0.14 2.55 -5.17
CA THR A 179 1.06 3.42 -5.18
C THR A 179 2.28 2.71 -4.59
N TRP A 180 2.08 1.89 -3.56
CA TRP A 180 3.13 1.04 -2.99
C TRP A 180 3.50 -0.10 -3.93
N ASN A 181 2.50 -0.86 -4.38
CA ASN A 181 2.74 -2.10 -5.13
C ASN A 181 3.25 -1.85 -6.55
N ALA A 182 2.69 -0.86 -7.26
CA ALA A 182 3.11 -0.43 -8.59
C ALA A 182 4.12 0.74 -8.54
N SER A 183 4.82 0.86 -7.40
CA SER A 183 5.84 1.88 -7.23
C SER A 183 6.92 1.75 -8.30
N PRO A 184 7.29 2.84 -9.01
CA PRO A 184 8.47 2.81 -9.85
C PRO A 184 9.74 2.78 -8.98
N ARG A 185 10.87 2.59 -9.64
CA ARG A 185 12.20 2.84 -9.06
C ARG A 185 12.26 4.19 -8.37
N ASP A 186 12.86 4.18 -7.18
CA ASP A 186 13.27 5.41 -6.54
C ASP A 186 14.57 5.94 -7.14
N SER A 187 15.02 7.07 -6.61
CA SER A 187 16.28 7.74 -6.88
C SER A 187 17.54 6.93 -6.54
N LYS A 188 17.43 5.86 -5.74
CA LYS A 188 18.53 4.89 -5.52
C LYS A 188 18.46 3.71 -6.49
N GLY A 189 17.49 3.70 -7.40
CA GLY A 189 17.27 2.64 -8.36
C GLY A 189 16.54 1.41 -7.79
N GLN A 190 16.04 1.47 -6.55
CA GLN A 190 15.35 0.33 -5.93
C GLN A 190 13.98 0.13 -6.58
N ARG A 191 13.74 -1.06 -7.13
CA ARG A 191 12.46 -1.46 -7.73
C ARG A 191 11.31 -1.43 -6.72
N GLY A 192 10.10 -1.18 -7.20
CA GLY A 192 8.90 -1.43 -6.42
C GLY A 192 8.52 -2.92 -6.40
N PRO A 193 7.51 -3.32 -5.59
CA PRO A 193 7.11 -4.71 -5.40
C PRO A 193 6.75 -5.45 -6.70
N ILE A 194 5.93 -4.86 -7.57
CA ILE A 194 5.56 -5.50 -8.84
C ILE A 194 6.78 -5.63 -9.77
N GLU A 195 7.59 -4.58 -9.88
CA GLU A 195 8.80 -4.61 -10.71
C GLU A 195 9.81 -5.66 -10.24
N GLU A 196 9.98 -5.81 -8.92
CA GLU A 196 10.89 -6.80 -8.34
C GLU A 196 10.34 -8.22 -8.49
N ALA A 197 9.04 -8.41 -8.27
CA ALA A 197 8.40 -9.72 -8.41
C ALA A 197 8.43 -10.24 -9.87
N LEU A 198 8.48 -9.35 -10.87
CA LEU A 198 8.61 -9.73 -12.28
C LEU A 198 10.00 -10.30 -12.64
N ILE A 199 11.01 -10.10 -11.81
CA ILE A 199 12.37 -10.59 -12.10
C ILE A 199 12.37 -12.13 -12.09
N GLY A 200 12.80 -12.72 -13.19
CA GLY A 200 12.89 -14.18 -13.35
C GLY A 200 11.59 -14.87 -13.74
N VAL A 201 10.49 -14.13 -14.01
CA VAL A 201 9.24 -14.73 -14.49
C VAL A 201 9.45 -15.35 -15.88
N PRO A 202 9.15 -16.65 -16.08
CA PRO A 202 9.28 -17.28 -17.40
C PRO A 202 8.27 -16.70 -18.40
N VAL A 203 8.72 -16.41 -19.62
CA VAL A 203 7.89 -15.93 -20.73
C VAL A 203 8.11 -16.85 -21.94
N PRO A 204 7.42 -18.01 -22.02
CA PRO A 204 7.60 -18.96 -23.12
C PRO A 204 7.19 -18.39 -24.48
N ASP A 205 6.17 -17.52 -24.50
CA ASP A 205 5.68 -16.82 -25.68
C ASP A 205 5.61 -15.30 -25.43
N PRO A 206 6.54 -14.52 -25.99
CA PRO A 206 6.51 -13.05 -25.90
C PRO A 206 5.29 -12.39 -26.57
N GLY A 207 4.66 -13.04 -27.56
CA GLY A 207 3.43 -12.55 -28.20
C GLY A 207 2.19 -12.68 -27.29
N ALA A 208 2.25 -13.57 -26.30
CA ALA A 208 1.21 -13.78 -25.31
C ALA A 208 1.80 -14.00 -23.90
N PRO A 209 2.31 -12.93 -23.22
CA PRO A 209 3.09 -13.05 -21.99
C PRO A 209 2.20 -13.30 -20.75
N ILE A 210 1.48 -14.41 -20.72
CA ILE A 210 0.44 -14.72 -19.71
C ILE A 210 0.99 -14.75 -18.29
N ASN A 211 2.25 -15.17 -18.09
CA ASN A 211 2.84 -15.24 -16.76
C ASN A 211 3.12 -13.85 -16.16
N ILE A 212 3.46 -12.85 -16.99
CA ILE A 212 3.54 -11.45 -16.56
C ILE A 212 2.16 -10.99 -16.07
N LEU A 213 1.11 -11.27 -16.85
CA LEU A 213 -0.25 -10.89 -16.49
C LEU A 213 -0.73 -11.57 -15.22
N ARG A 214 -0.43 -12.87 -15.03
CA ARG A 214 -0.76 -13.61 -13.81
C ARG A 214 -0.12 -12.96 -12.59
N LEU A 215 1.16 -12.60 -12.69
CA LEU A 215 1.87 -11.98 -11.58
C LEU A 215 1.30 -10.60 -11.26
N VAL A 216 1.18 -9.73 -12.26
CA VAL A 216 0.66 -8.36 -12.05
C VAL A 216 -0.75 -8.42 -11.46
N ARG A 217 -1.65 -9.27 -11.99
CA ARG A 217 -3.01 -9.44 -11.47
C ARG A 217 -3.05 -10.03 -10.05
N ALA A 218 -2.02 -10.75 -9.62
CA ALA A 218 -1.94 -11.27 -8.26
C ALA A 218 -1.82 -10.15 -7.22
N PHE A 219 -1.37 -8.95 -7.61
CA PHE A 219 -1.38 -7.74 -6.77
C PHE A 219 -2.71 -6.97 -6.82
N ASP A 220 -3.62 -7.32 -7.75
CA ASP A 220 -4.89 -6.60 -7.98
C ASP A 220 -4.66 -5.09 -8.18
N PRO A 221 -3.94 -4.66 -9.23
CA PRO A 221 -3.57 -3.25 -9.45
C PRO A 221 -4.77 -2.35 -9.76
#